data_AF-A0A7K1AYI2-F1
#
_entry.id   AF-A0A7K1AYI2-F1
#
_cell.length_a   1.000
_cell.length_b   1.000
_cell.length_c   1.000
_cell.angle_alpha   90.00
_cell.angle_beta   90.00
_cell.angle_gamma   90.00
#
_symmetry.space_group_name_H-M   'P 1'
#
loop_
_entity.id
_entity.type
_entity.pdbx_description
1 polymer ?
#
loop_
_entity_poly.entity_id
_entity_poly.type
_entity_poly.pdbx_seq_one_letter_code
_entity_poly.pdbx_strand_id
1 'polypeptide(L)'
;MSTSEPATRRARLLVAYEGSYFNGFAVNEGVRTIAGVIGDALSLISRFPVHITGAGRTDAGVHGWGQVISCDLPVDIDLEHLPRRLTKMCAPGIVVRSAEWAVEDFHARFSAQWRHYRYTVLNDPVADPFL
;
A
#
# COMPACT_ATOMS: atom_id res chain seq x y z
N MET A 1 -22.12 -3.20 24.91
CA MET A 1 -21.33 -2.00 25.25
C MET A 1 -21.07 -1.27 23.94
N SER A 2 -21.59 -0.06 23.78
CA SER A 2 -21.40 0.75 22.56
C SER A 2 -19.99 1.34 22.61
N THR A 3 -19.03 0.73 21.93
CA THR A 3 -17.75 1.37 21.64
C THR A 3 -18.00 2.43 20.58
N SER A 4 -17.91 3.71 20.93
CA SER A 4 -17.86 4.80 19.97
C SER A 4 -16.74 4.53 18.97
N GLU A 5 -17.04 4.64 17.67
CA GLU A 5 -15.99 4.54 16.64
C GLU A 5 -14.89 5.58 16.91
N PRO A 6 -13.61 5.21 16.77
CA PRO A 6 -12.52 6.15 16.98
C PRO A 6 -12.61 7.28 15.95
N ALA A 7 -12.26 8.50 16.36
CA ALA A 7 -12.09 9.59 15.41
C ALA A 7 -10.97 9.21 14.43
N THR A 8 -11.21 9.37 13.13
CA THR A 8 -10.26 9.03 12.08
C THR A 8 -9.78 10.25 11.30
N ARG A 9 -8.62 10.12 10.68
CA ARG A 9 -8.06 11.10 9.75
C ARG A 9 -7.44 10.41 8.53
N ARG A 10 -7.52 11.09 7.39
CA ARG A 10 -6.91 10.64 6.13
C ARG A 10 -5.40 10.61 6.24
N ALA A 11 -4.79 9.45 6.03
CA ALA A 11 -3.36 9.27 5.90
C ALA A 11 -2.97 9.00 4.45
N ARG A 12 -1.79 9.49 4.06
CA ARG A 12 -1.12 9.24 2.79
C ARG A 12 0.13 8.43 3.06
N LEU A 13 0.27 7.27 2.40
CA LEU A 13 1.45 6.42 2.52
C LEU A 13 2.11 6.27 1.15
N LEU A 14 3.45 6.25 1.14
CA LEU A 14 4.26 5.91 -0.03
C LEU A 14 4.77 4.48 0.11
N VAL A 15 4.47 3.64 -0.88
CA VAL A 15 4.69 2.19 -0.81
C VAL A 15 5.48 1.72 -2.03
N ALA A 16 6.43 0.82 -1.77
CA ALA A 16 7.09 0.01 -2.78
C ALA A 16 6.74 -1.47 -2.57
N TYR A 17 6.67 -2.24 -3.65
CA TYR A 17 6.39 -3.66 -3.60
C TYR A 17 7.00 -4.43 -4.77
N GLU A 18 7.40 -5.67 -4.46
CA GLU A 18 7.76 -6.67 -5.44
C GLU A 18 6.50 -7.44 -5.84
N GLY A 19 6.05 -7.24 -7.09
CA GLY A 19 4.75 -7.73 -7.55
C GLY A 19 4.65 -9.24 -7.69
N SER A 20 5.79 -9.93 -7.79
CA SER A 20 5.90 -11.39 -7.99
C SER A 20 5.17 -12.21 -6.91
N TYR A 21 5.07 -11.70 -5.67
CA TYR A 21 4.39 -12.37 -4.57
C TYR A 21 2.86 -12.19 -4.55
N PHE A 22 2.29 -11.44 -5.49
CA PHE A 22 0.91 -10.95 -5.40
C PHE A 22 0.13 -11.09 -6.72
N ASN A 23 -1.18 -11.32 -6.60
CA ASN A 23 -2.14 -11.36 -7.69
C ASN A 23 -2.70 -9.97 -7.99
N GLY A 24 -1.81 -8.98 -8.05
CA GLY A 24 -2.12 -7.58 -8.37
C GLY A 24 -2.47 -6.74 -7.15
N PHE A 25 -2.76 -5.46 -7.42
CA PHE A 25 -2.96 -4.47 -6.36
C PHE A 25 -4.30 -4.61 -5.66
N ALA A 26 -5.40 -4.67 -6.41
CA ALA A 26 -6.75 -4.59 -5.85
C ALA A 26 -7.12 -5.86 -5.08
N VAL A 27 -7.93 -5.71 -4.02
CA VAL A 27 -8.47 -6.85 -3.27
C VAL A 27 -9.30 -7.75 -4.21
N ASN A 28 -9.06 -9.05 -4.12
CA ASN A 28 -9.80 -10.08 -4.83
C ASN A 28 -9.90 -11.34 -3.95
N GLU A 29 -10.96 -12.12 -4.13
CA GLU A 29 -11.27 -13.26 -3.28
C GLU A 29 -10.27 -14.41 -3.49
N GLY A 30 -9.85 -15.05 -2.39
CA GLY A 30 -9.03 -16.27 -2.42
C GLY A 30 -7.57 -16.07 -2.85
N VAL A 31 -7.13 -14.83 -3.13
CA VAL A 31 -5.77 -14.55 -3.60
C VAL A 31 -5.08 -13.46 -2.78
N ARG A 32 -3.75 -13.57 -2.66
CA ARG A 32 -2.93 -12.56 -1.98
C ARG A 32 -2.74 -11.33 -2.87
N THR A 33 -3.11 -10.15 -2.39
CA THR A 33 -3.03 -8.88 -3.14
C THR A 33 -2.33 -7.81 -2.30
N ILE A 34 -1.77 -6.78 -2.96
CA ILE A 34 -1.06 -5.72 -2.23
C ILE A 34 -2.03 -4.97 -1.29
N ALA A 35 -3.22 -4.59 -1.79
CA ALA A 35 -4.18 -3.84 -0.97
C ALA A 35 -4.77 -4.66 0.17
N GLY A 36 -4.99 -5.97 -0.03
CA GLY A 36 -5.45 -6.86 1.04
C GLY A 36 -4.42 -6.95 2.16
N VAL A 37 -3.16 -7.26 1.82
CA VAL A 37 -2.09 -7.42 2.81
C VAL A 37 -1.83 -6.13 3.60
N ILE A 38 -1.82 -4.97 2.95
CA ILE A 38 -1.64 -3.69 3.64
C ILE A 38 -2.86 -3.36 4.50
N GLY A 39 -4.08 -3.56 3.99
CA GLY A 39 -5.32 -3.32 4.73
C GLY A 39 -5.40 -4.16 6.01
N ASP A 40 -5.17 -5.48 5.89
CA ASP A 40 -5.17 -6.41 7.03
C ASP A 40 -4.12 -6.01 8.08
N ALA A 41 -2.91 -5.67 7.65
CA ALA A 41 -1.85 -5.24 8.55
C ALA A 41 -2.19 -3.92 9.26
N LEU A 42 -2.73 -2.93 8.52
CA LEU A 42 -3.20 -1.68 9.09
C LEU A 42 -4.30 -1.93 10.12
N SER A 43 -5.26 -2.79 9.81
CA SER A 43 -6.35 -3.14 10.71
C SER A 43 -5.89 -3.80 12.00
N LEU A 44 -4.88 -4.68 11.92
CA LEU A 44 -4.32 -5.30 13.12
C LEU A 44 -3.57 -4.27 13.99
N ILE A 45 -2.81 -3.35 13.37
CA ILE A 45 -2.08 -2.31 14.10
C ILE A 45 -3.04 -1.32 14.76
N SER A 46 -4.04 -0.85 14.03
CA SER A 46 -4.99 0.18 14.48
C SER A 46 -6.13 -0.36 15.34
N ARG A 47 -6.34 -1.70 15.34
CA ARG A 47 -7.51 -2.35 15.93
C ARG A 47 -8.83 -1.80 15.38
N PHE A 48 -8.81 -1.36 14.13
CA PHE A 48 -9.92 -0.72 13.42
C PHE A 48 -9.98 -1.23 11.97
N PRO A 49 -11.14 -1.47 11.37
CA PRO A 49 -11.23 -1.87 9.97
C PRO A 49 -10.67 -0.79 9.03
N VAL A 50 -9.68 -1.13 8.20
CA VAL A 50 -8.99 -0.18 7.32
C VAL A 50 -9.04 -0.70 5.89
N HIS A 51 -9.64 0.09 5.01
CA HIS A 51 -9.58 -0.12 3.58
C HIS A 51 -8.64 0.92 2.96
N ILE A 52 -7.84 0.49 1.98
CA ILE A 52 -6.92 1.39 1.29
C ILE A 52 -7.35 1.64 -0.15
N THR A 53 -7.05 2.84 -0.63
CA THR A 53 -7.18 3.22 -2.03
C THR A 53 -5.81 3.58 -2.61
N GLY A 54 -5.42 2.94 -3.71
CA GLY A 54 -4.19 3.27 -4.43
C GLY A 54 -4.35 4.38 -5.45
N ALA A 55 -3.24 5.05 -5.78
CA ALA A 55 -3.17 6.03 -6.86
C ALA A 55 -3.37 5.40 -8.24
N GLY A 56 -2.99 4.14 -8.39
CA GLY A 56 -3.29 3.29 -9.55
C GLY A 56 -3.45 1.84 -9.13
N ARG A 57 -4.05 1.03 -10.01
CA ARG A 57 -4.04 -0.44 -9.88
C ARG A 57 -2.91 -0.99 -10.73
N THR A 58 -2.26 -2.05 -10.24
CA THR A 58 -1.30 -2.84 -11.01
C THR A 58 -1.79 -4.27 -11.10
N ASP A 59 -1.54 -4.91 -12.24
CA ASP A 59 -1.90 -6.32 -12.45
C ASP A 59 -0.96 -7.26 -11.70
N ALA A 60 -1.26 -8.56 -11.73
CA ALA A 60 -0.44 -9.59 -11.11
C ALA A 60 1.01 -9.55 -11.62
N GLY A 61 1.98 -9.71 -10.71
CA GLY A 61 3.41 -9.67 -11.04
C GLY A 61 4.01 -8.26 -11.20
N VAL A 62 3.21 -7.22 -11.42
CA VAL A 62 3.74 -5.87 -11.66
C VAL A 62 4.28 -5.23 -10.36
N HIS A 63 5.52 -4.74 -10.42
CA HIS A 63 6.20 -4.06 -9.30
C HIS A 63 5.72 -2.61 -9.13
N GLY A 64 5.92 -2.06 -7.94
CA GLY A 64 5.67 -0.65 -7.64
C GLY A 64 6.81 -0.04 -6.83
N TRP A 65 7.32 1.13 -7.21
CA TRP A 65 8.36 1.85 -6.46
C TRP A 65 7.83 3.05 -5.66
N GLY A 66 6.74 3.65 -6.15
CA GLY A 66 6.17 4.88 -5.62
C GLY A 66 4.64 4.86 -5.67
N GLN A 67 4.04 3.71 -5.38
CA GLN A 67 2.59 3.63 -5.25
C GLN A 67 2.18 4.49 -4.04
N VAL A 68 1.34 5.47 -4.27
CA VAL A 68 0.74 6.27 -3.20
C VAL A 68 -0.59 5.62 -2.85
N ILE A 69 -0.84 5.43 -1.55
CA ILE A 69 -2.13 4.95 -1.05
C ILE A 69 -2.71 5.98 -0.07
N SER A 70 -4.04 6.02 0.01
CA SER A 70 -4.78 6.78 1.02
C SER A 70 -5.70 5.85 1.80
N CYS A 71 -5.82 6.08 3.10
CA CYS A 71 -6.74 5.37 3.99
C CYS A 71 -7.09 6.25 5.19
N ASP A 72 -8.19 5.93 5.88
CA ASP A 72 -8.54 6.58 7.13
C ASP A 72 -8.03 5.74 8.30
N LEU A 73 -7.35 6.41 9.24
CA LEU A 73 -6.75 5.77 10.41
C LEU A 73 -7.18 6.49 11.69
N PRO A 74 -7.27 5.81 12.83
CA PRO A 74 -7.49 6.45 14.13
C PRO A 74 -6.48 7.56 14.40
N VAL A 75 -6.94 8.71 14.89
CA VAL A 75 -6.10 9.91 15.09
C VAL A 75 -4.98 9.72 16.12
N ASP A 76 -5.11 8.75 17.01
CA ASP A 76 -4.16 8.40 18.06
C ASP A 76 -3.12 7.36 17.61
N ILE A 77 -3.17 6.90 16.35
CA ILE A 77 -2.18 5.97 15.80
C ILE A 77 -0.78 6.62 15.78
N ASP A 78 0.24 5.83 16.15
CA ASP A 78 1.65 6.21 16.05
C ASP A 78 2.10 6.20 14.58
N LEU A 79 1.76 7.28 13.88
CA LEU A 79 2.02 7.44 12.44
C LEU A 79 3.52 7.49 12.13
N GLU A 80 4.34 7.99 13.06
CA GLU A 80 5.79 8.10 12.92
C GLU A 80 6.44 6.71 12.77
N HIS A 81 6.06 5.75 13.61
CA HIS A 81 6.60 4.39 13.56
C HIS A 81 5.82 3.43 12.66
N LEU A 82 4.67 3.87 12.13
CA LEU A 82 3.80 3.06 11.28
C LEU A 82 4.52 2.49 10.04
N PRO A 83 5.35 3.23 9.28
CA PRO A 83 6.07 2.69 8.13
C PRO A 83 6.93 1.47 8.47
N ARG A 84 7.67 1.54 9.58
CA ARG A 84 8.53 0.45 10.04
C ARG A 84 7.71 -0.78 10.46
N ARG A 85 6.62 -0.56 11.21
CA ARG A 85 5.74 -1.66 11.67
C ARG A 85 5.06 -2.35 10.50
N LEU A 86 4.49 -1.59 9.56
CA LEU A 86 3.86 -2.13 8.37
C LEU A 86 4.85 -2.88 7.48
N THR A 87 6.03 -2.30 7.24
CA THR A 87 7.08 -2.99 6.46
C THR A 87 7.44 -4.34 7.07
N LYS A 88 7.58 -4.42 8.40
CA LYS A 88 7.85 -5.69 9.09
C LYS A 88 6.73 -6.71 8.92
N MET A 89 5.46 -6.26 8.97
CA MET A 89 4.29 -7.14 8.85
C MET A 89 4.03 -7.60 7.42
N CYS A 90 4.35 -6.77 6.43
CA CYS A 90 4.11 -7.04 5.02
C CYS A 90 5.34 -7.62 4.29
N ALA A 91 6.42 -7.91 5.03
CA ALA A 91 7.64 -8.48 4.49
C ALA A 91 7.40 -9.86 3.82
N PRO A 92 8.28 -10.25 2.88
CA PRO A 92 9.36 -9.45 2.28
C PRO A 92 8.88 -8.54 1.13
N GLY A 93 7.64 -8.71 0.65
CA GLY A 93 7.21 -8.18 -0.64
C GLY A 93 6.75 -6.71 -0.64
N ILE A 94 6.58 -6.05 0.51
CA ILE A 94 6.08 -4.67 0.60
C ILE A 94 6.92 -3.86 1.59
N VAL A 95 7.31 -2.66 1.18
CA VAL A 95 7.99 -1.66 2.01
C VAL A 95 7.17 -0.38 2.03
N VAL A 96 6.84 0.10 3.23
CA VAL A 96 6.24 1.41 3.44
C VAL A 96 7.37 2.40 3.68
N ARG A 97 7.55 3.35 2.74
CA ARG A 97 8.67 4.29 2.71
C ARG A 97 8.40 5.56 3.51
N SER A 98 7.13 5.98 3.59
CA SER A 98 6.70 7.09 4.44
C SER A 98 5.20 7.01 4.71
N ALA A 99 4.78 7.66 5.79
CA ALA A 99 3.38 7.89 6.15
C ALA A 99 3.26 9.33 6.65
N GLU A 100 2.23 10.04 6.20
CA GLU A 100 1.92 11.38 6.66
C GLU A 100 0.41 11.57 6.74
N TRP A 101 -0.04 12.46 7.62
CA TRP A 101 -1.42 12.88 7.58
C TRP A 101 -1.68 13.74 6.35
N ALA A 102 -2.73 13.42 5.61
CA ALA A 102 -3.12 14.17 4.45
C ALA A 102 -4.01 15.36 4.83
N VAL A 103 -4.23 16.24 3.84
CA VAL A 103 -5.33 17.21 3.87
C VAL A 103 -6.67 16.47 3.71
N GLU A 104 -7.75 17.07 4.21
CA GLU A 104 -9.07 16.42 4.35
C GLU A 104 -9.62 15.84 3.03
N ASP A 105 -9.44 16.57 1.92
CA ASP A 105 -9.94 16.18 0.58
C ASP A 105 -8.97 15.31 -0.23
N PHE A 106 -7.85 14.87 0.36
CA PHE A 106 -6.89 14.05 -0.37
C PHE A 106 -7.48 12.68 -0.70
N HIS A 107 -7.35 12.28 -1.97
CA HIS A 107 -7.70 10.95 -2.45
C HIS A 107 -6.61 10.45 -3.42
N ALA A 108 -5.90 9.37 -3.07
CA ALA A 108 -4.72 8.92 -3.80
C ALA A 108 -4.95 8.78 -5.32
N ARG A 109 -6.12 8.30 -5.74
CA ARG A 109 -6.48 8.17 -7.17
C ARG A 109 -6.82 9.48 -7.86
N PHE A 110 -7.54 10.38 -7.20
CA PHE A 110 -8.19 11.53 -7.85
C PHE A 110 -7.37 12.81 -7.70
N SER A 111 -6.59 12.92 -6.61
CA SER A 111 -5.61 13.99 -6.43
C SER A 111 -4.34 13.79 -7.29
N ALA A 112 -4.14 12.59 -7.85
CA ALA A 112 -2.98 12.30 -8.70
C ALA A 112 -3.13 12.92 -10.10
N GLN A 113 -2.18 13.78 -10.48
CA GLN A 113 -2.15 14.45 -11.78
C GLN A 113 -1.54 13.58 -12.91
N TRP A 114 -0.58 12.72 -12.57
CA TRP A 114 0.08 11.83 -13.53
C TRP A 114 0.53 10.53 -12.85
N ARG A 115 0.87 9.53 -13.65
CA ARG A 115 1.53 8.29 -13.23
C ARG A 115 2.68 8.01 -14.18
N HIS A 116 3.77 7.43 -13.67
CA HIS A 116 4.95 7.08 -14.45
C HIS A 116 5.25 5.60 -14.28
N TYR A 117 5.41 4.92 -15.41
CA TYR A 117 5.74 3.50 -15.50
C TYR A 117 7.11 3.34 -16.16
N ARG A 118 7.89 2.37 -15.68
CA ARG A 118 9.17 1.97 -16.27
C ARG A 118 9.10 0.49 -16.60
N TYR A 119 9.36 0.15 -17.85
CA TYR A 119 9.56 -1.22 -18.29
C TYR A 119 11.05 -1.51 -18.38
N THR A 120 11.46 -2.68 -17.90
CA THR A 120 12.82 -3.20 -18.03
C THR A 120 12.73 -4.39 -18.96
N VAL A 121 13.51 -4.38 -20.03
CA VAL A 121 13.53 -5.45 -21.03
C VAL A 121 14.96 -5.98 -21.10
N LEU A 122 15.15 -7.23 -20.71
CA LEU A 122 16.40 -7.94 -20.96
C LEU A 122 16.49 -8.24 -22.46
N ASN A 123 17.48 -7.64 -23.13
CA ASN A 123 17.74 -7.86 -24.55
C ASN A 123 19.07 -8.60 -24.73
N ASP A 124 19.10 -9.85 -24.26
CA ASP A 124 20.26 -10.73 -24.29
C ASP A 124 19.81 -12.15 -24.66
N PRO A 125 20.58 -12.92 -25.46
CA PRO A 125 20.28 -14.32 -25.75
C PRO A 125 20.37 -15.24 -24.51
N VAL A 126 21.02 -14.81 -23.43
CA VAL A 126 21.17 -15.55 -22.18
C VAL A 126 20.32 -14.92 -21.08
N ALA A 127 19.59 -15.74 -20.33
CA ALA A 127 18.79 -15.26 -19.19
C ALA A 127 19.69 -14.75 -18.04
N ASP A 128 19.25 -13.66 -17.39
CA ASP A 128 19.88 -13.11 -16.20
C ASP A 128 19.01 -13.41 -14.96
N PRO A 129 19.47 -14.21 -13.99
CA PRO A 129 18.68 -14.53 -12.79
C PRO A 129 18.44 -13.33 -11.85
N PHE A 130 19.02 -12.16 -12.14
CA PHE A 130 18.81 -10.92 -11.39
C PHE A 130 17.85 -9.93 -12.10
N LEU A 131 17.26 -10.30 -13.24
CA LEU A 131 16.33 -9.49 -14.03
C LEU A 131 15.02 -10.21 -14.38
#